data_AF-A0A093XEU8-F1
#
_entry.id   AF-A0A093XEU8-F1
#
_cell.length_a   1.000
_cell.length_b   1.000
_cell.length_c   1.000
_cell.angle_alpha   90.00
_cell.angle_beta   90.00
_cell.angle_gamma   90.00
#
_symmetry.space_group_name_H-M   'P 1'
#
loop_
_entity.id
_entity.type
_entity.pdbx_description
1 polymer ?
#
loop_
_entity_poly.entity_id
_entity_poly.type
_entity_poly.pdbx_seq_one_letter_code
_entity_poly.pdbx_strand_id
1 'polypeptide(L)'
;MNVECHEVMESLRIDADIPRVQWTGLNAAWPAVQGFRMDRAPCKNKVCLAKVPHGAGFTLCYICTTFKDAKGRLPTSAEVSRLMSEGQKLEAARAKAGPNPPFGDCGRREDFFPVRHLMHHLAPGVLLCGACIMQLKTHGVMHTPEEKAKLVRVSALISRRRAEEVLCDNCAVPESSHLTRQHFYNTETGQVLCSACDSYRHFSPPQQRRFLRKIKTILLLIKSFELLC
;
A
#
# COMPACT_ATOMS: atom_id res chain seq x y z
N MET A 1 7.59 -44.99 19.28
CA MET A 1 7.49 -44.30 17.98
C MET A 1 7.67 -45.37 16.90
N ASN A 2 6.69 -45.56 16.02
CA ASN A 2 6.71 -46.61 14.98
C ASN A 2 7.88 -46.34 14.01
N VAL A 3 8.65 -47.39 13.67
CA VAL A 3 9.79 -47.32 12.74
C VAL A 3 9.33 -46.81 11.37
N GLU A 4 8.14 -47.22 10.93
CA GLU A 4 7.56 -46.77 9.65
C GLU A 4 7.34 -45.25 9.61
N CYS A 5 6.94 -44.63 10.73
CA CYS A 5 6.77 -43.18 10.79
C CYS A 5 8.11 -42.44 10.66
N HIS A 6 9.20 -43.03 11.16
CA HIS A 6 10.52 -42.41 11.08
C HIS A 6 11.03 -42.42 9.63
N GLU A 7 10.84 -43.51 8.91
CA GLU A 7 11.26 -43.65 7.50
C GLU A 7 10.47 -42.72 6.57
N VAL A 8 9.16 -42.58 6.80
CA VAL A 8 8.30 -41.64 6.04
C VAL A 8 8.74 -40.20 6.28
N MET A 9 8.99 -39.81 7.53
CA MET A 9 9.42 -38.45 7.86
C MET A 9 10.82 -38.12 7.32
N GLU A 10 11.73 -39.09 7.30
CA GLU A 10 13.06 -38.93 6.72
C GLU A 10 12.99 -38.76 5.19
N SER A 11 12.12 -39.52 4.51
CA SER A 11 11.90 -39.39 3.06
C SER A 11 11.33 -38.00 2.71
N LEU A 12 10.28 -37.56 3.41
CA LEU A 12 9.70 -36.22 3.21
C LEU A 12 10.70 -35.08 3.45
N ARG A 13 11.61 -35.26 4.42
CA ARG A 13 12.67 -34.29 4.71
C ARG A 13 13.66 -34.16 3.56
N ILE A 14 14.05 -35.28 2.96
CA ILE A 14 14.96 -35.34 1.81
C ILE A 14 14.30 -34.70 0.58
N ASP A 15 13.05 -35.07 0.29
CA ASP A 15 12.31 -34.56 -0.87
C ASP A 15 12.08 -33.04 -0.81
N ALA A 16 11.98 -32.49 0.40
CA ALA A 16 11.77 -31.05 0.62
C ALA A 16 13.08 -30.25 0.80
N ASP A 17 14.26 -30.88 0.63
CA ASP A 17 15.59 -30.28 0.82
C ASP A 17 15.76 -29.60 2.20
N ILE A 18 15.20 -30.21 3.24
CA ILE A 18 15.25 -29.68 4.60
C ILE A 18 16.53 -30.20 5.29
N PRO A 19 17.48 -29.32 5.68
CA PRO A 19 18.75 -29.75 6.26
C PRO A 19 18.58 -30.47 7.60
N ARG A 20 19.43 -31.49 7.83
CA ARG A 20 19.43 -32.27 9.07
C ARG A 20 20.14 -31.48 10.17
N VAL A 21 19.40 -30.66 10.92
CA VAL A 21 19.95 -29.99 12.12
C VAL A 21 19.74 -30.86 13.36
N GLN A 22 20.67 -30.83 14.33
CA GLN A 22 20.45 -31.47 15.63
C GLN A 22 19.48 -30.61 16.45
N TRP A 23 18.26 -31.11 16.65
CA TRP A 23 17.16 -30.41 17.32
C TRP A 23 17.22 -30.51 18.85
N THR A 24 18.38 -30.24 19.46
CA THR A 24 18.49 -30.16 20.92
C THR A 24 17.88 -28.85 21.42
N GLY A 25 16.64 -28.89 21.90
CA GLY A 25 16.00 -27.77 22.62
C GLY A 25 14.77 -27.12 21.96
N LEU A 26 14.41 -27.53 20.73
CA LEU A 26 13.11 -27.18 20.13
C LEU A 26 12.12 -28.26 20.52
N ASN A 27 11.36 -28.01 21.59
CA ASN A 27 10.24 -28.85 22.00
C ASN A 27 9.39 -29.23 20.79
N ALA A 28 9.17 -30.54 20.64
CA ALA A 28 8.29 -31.18 19.67
C ALA A 28 6.81 -30.81 19.91
N ALA A 29 6.50 -29.54 19.72
CA ALA A 29 5.18 -28.99 19.52
C ALA A 29 5.30 -27.97 18.38
N TRP A 30 5.77 -28.43 17.22
CA TRP A 30 5.29 -27.89 15.96
C TRP A 30 4.06 -28.73 15.63
N PRO A 31 2.83 -28.29 15.94
CA PRO A 31 1.71 -28.88 15.25
C PRO A 31 1.99 -28.64 13.77
N ALA A 32 1.87 -29.66 12.93
CA ALA A 32 1.85 -29.49 11.47
C ALA A 32 0.87 -28.38 11.00
N VAL A 33 0.03 -27.89 11.91
CA VAL A 33 -0.93 -26.79 11.80
C VAL A 33 -0.31 -25.39 11.78
N GLN A 34 0.95 -25.17 12.19
CA GLN A 34 1.48 -23.81 12.42
C GLN A 34 2.26 -23.17 11.26
N GLY A 35 2.36 -23.84 10.11
CA GLY A 35 3.08 -23.30 8.94
C GLY A 35 2.26 -23.23 7.64
N PHE A 36 1.25 -24.08 7.48
CA PHE A 36 0.46 -24.10 6.26
C PHE A 36 -0.77 -23.21 6.43
N ARG A 37 -0.92 -22.21 5.55
CA ARG A 37 -2.19 -21.49 5.36
C ARG A 37 -3.26 -22.48 4.87
N MET A 38 -3.81 -23.26 5.79
CA MET A 38 -4.93 -24.15 5.53
C MET A 38 -6.16 -23.27 5.28
N ASP A 39 -6.78 -23.44 4.11
CA ASP A 39 -7.98 -22.68 3.78
C ASP A 39 -9.17 -23.20 4.60
N ARG A 40 -9.42 -22.55 5.74
CA ARG A 40 -10.49 -22.95 6.67
C ARG A 40 -11.84 -22.42 6.20
N ALA A 41 -12.89 -23.20 6.44
CA ALA A 41 -14.26 -22.81 6.12
C ALA A 41 -14.68 -21.51 6.87
N PRO A 42 -15.55 -20.69 6.27
CA PRO A 42 -16.10 -19.51 6.92
C PRO A 42 -17.05 -19.87 8.06
N CYS A 43 -17.16 -19.01 9.06
CA CYS A 43 -18.13 -19.13 10.15
C CYS A 43 -19.58 -19.13 9.63
N LYS A 44 -20.46 -20.00 10.15
CA LYS A 44 -21.90 -19.98 9.81
C LYS A 44 -22.63 -18.73 10.30
N ASN A 45 -22.08 -17.99 11.26
CA ASN A 45 -22.65 -16.69 11.62
C ASN A 45 -22.41 -15.73 10.44
N LYS A 46 -23.46 -15.41 9.66
CA LYS A 46 -23.36 -14.60 8.43
C LYS A 46 -22.74 -13.22 8.64
N VAL A 47 -22.81 -12.68 9.86
CA VAL A 47 -22.18 -11.38 10.20
C VAL A 47 -20.70 -11.50 10.63
N CYS A 48 -20.16 -12.71 10.72
CA CYS A 48 -18.81 -12.99 11.18
C CYS A 48 -17.92 -13.48 10.02
N LEU A 49 -16.85 -12.73 9.74
CA LEU A 49 -15.88 -13.06 8.68
C LEU A 49 -14.74 -13.97 9.17
N ALA A 50 -14.75 -14.40 10.43
CA ALA A 50 -13.73 -15.30 10.95
C ALA A 50 -13.87 -16.71 10.36
N LYS A 51 -12.75 -17.43 10.30
CA LYS A 51 -12.73 -18.85 9.91
C LYS A 51 -12.97 -19.75 11.12
N VAL A 52 -13.59 -20.91 10.92
CA VAL A 52 -13.83 -21.89 11.99
C VAL A 52 -12.52 -22.54 12.47
N PRO A 53 -12.40 -22.93 13.76
CA PRO A 53 -11.26 -23.71 14.24
C PRO A 53 -11.22 -25.11 13.59
N HIS A 54 -10.03 -25.71 13.57
CA HIS A 54 -9.84 -27.05 13.02
C HIS A 54 -10.42 -28.09 13.97
N GLY A 55 -11.53 -28.72 13.57
CA GLY A 55 -12.17 -29.80 14.29
C GLY A 55 -13.45 -30.23 13.58
N ALA A 56 -13.68 -31.53 13.45
CA ALA A 56 -14.92 -32.04 12.87
C ALA A 56 -16.13 -31.53 13.67
N GLY A 57 -17.15 -31.02 12.98
CA GLY A 57 -18.44 -30.63 13.57
C GLY A 57 -18.57 -29.17 14.02
N PHE A 58 -17.49 -28.37 14.02
CA PHE A 58 -17.63 -26.93 14.35
C PHE A 58 -18.16 -26.14 13.16
N THR A 59 -19.31 -25.48 13.37
CA THR A 59 -19.92 -24.59 12.38
C THR A 59 -19.71 -23.11 12.68
N LEU A 60 -19.24 -22.79 13.88
CA LEU A 60 -18.98 -21.43 14.36
C LEU A 60 -17.51 -21.25 14.71
N CYS A 61 -16.98 -20.03 14.53
CA CYS A 61 -15.66 -19.70 15.02
C CYS A 61 -15.63 -19.61 16.55
N TYR A 62 -14.43 -19.68 17.15
CA TYR A 62 -14.24 -19.61 18.60
C TYR A 62 -14.98 -18.42 19.23
N ILE A 63 -14.87 -17.22 18.64
CA ILE A 63 -15.54 -16.00 19.13
C ILE A 63 -17.06 -16.16 19.17
N CYS A 64 -17.66 -16.70 18.11
CA CYS A 64 -19.11 -16.88 18.01
C CYS A 64 -19.62 -17.99 18.94
N THR A 65 -18.84 -19.07 19.12
CA THR A 65 -19.16 -20.15 20.07
C THR A 65 -19.17 -19.60 21.50
N THR A 66 -18.07 -19.00 21.95
CA THR A 66 -17.97 -18.44 23.31
C THR A 66 -19.03 -17.39 23.60
N PHE A 67 -19.33 -16.51 22.64
CA PHE A 67 -20.39 -15.51 22.81
C PHE A 67 -21.78 -16.16 22.90
N LYS A 68 -22.07 -17.16 22.07
CA LYS A 68 -23.35 -17.88 22.09
C LYS A 68 -23.53 -18.62 23.40
N ASP A 69 -22.49 -19.28 23.91
CA ASP A 69 -22.56 -20.00 25.17
C ASP A 69 -22.81 -19.05 26.35
N ALA A 70 -22.21 -17.86 26.33
CA ALA A 70 -22.37 -16.86 27.40
C ALA A 70 -23.69 -16.07 27.33
N LYS A 71 -24.24 -15.83 26.14
CA LYS A 71 -25.41 -14.94 25.94
C LYS A 71 -26.66 -15.64 25.40
N GLY A 72 -26.58 -16.93 25.07
CA GLY A 72 -27.66 -17.70 24.47
C GLY A 72 -28.00 -17.32 23.02
N ARG A 73 -27.26 -16.38 22.41
CA ARG A 73 -27.50 -15.88 21.04
C ARG A 73 -26.20 -15.62 20.29
N LEU A 74 -26.24 -15.59 18.96
CA LEU A 74 -25.09 -15.19 18.16
C LEU A 74 -24.80 -13.69 18.32
N PRO A 75 -23.52 -13.28 18.23
CA PRO A 75 -23.15 -11.87 18.26
C PRO A 75 -23.63 -11.15 17.00
N THR A 76 -24.08 -9.91 17.18
CA THR A 76 -24.38 -8.94 16.12
C THR A 76 -23.09 -8.48 15.43
N SER A 77 -23.20 -7.81 14.28
CA SER A 77 -22.04 -7.26 13.57
C SER A 77 -21.18 -6.35 14.47
N ALA A 78 -21.81 -5.46 15.24
CA ALA A 78 -21.13 -4.56 16.16
C ALA A 78 -20.43 -5.28 17.32
N GLU A 79 -20.97 -6.41 17.79
CA GLU A 79 -20.33 -7.24 18.82
C GLU A 79 -19.15 -8.02 18.26
N VAL A 80 -19.29 -8.61 17.07
CA VAL A 80 -18.19 -9.29 16.38
C VAL A 80 -17.03 -8.32 16.13
N SER A 81 -17.31 -7.11 15.64
CA SER A 81 -16.27 -6.09 15.42
C SER A 81 -15.55 -5.67 16.69
N ARG A 82 -16.18 -5.75 17.87
CA ARG A 82 -15.53 -5.46 19.16
C ARG A 82 -14.66 -6.62 19.65
N LEU A 83 -15.02 -7.85 19.30
CA LEU A 83 -14.34 -9.07 19.75
C LEU A 83 -13.20 -9.52 18.84
N MET A 84 -13.15 -9.05 17.60
CA MET A 84 -12.07 -9.38 16.66
C MET A 84 -10.74 -8.72 17.07
N SER A 85 -9.63 -9.44 16.87
CA SER A 85 -8.30 -8.83 16.96
C SER A 85 -8.09 -7.82 15.83
N GLU A 86 -7.20 -6.85 16.02
CA GLU A 86 -6.89 -5.85 14.98
C GLU A 86 -6.45 -6.50 13.66
N GLY A 87 -5.69 -7.61 13.72
CA GLY A 87 -5.30 -8.38 12.54
C GLY A 87 -6.51 -9.00 11.82
N GLN A 88 -7.50 -9.53 12.55
CA GLN A 88 -8.72 -10.07 11.93
C GLN A 88 -9.58 -8.96 11.30
N LYS A 89 -9.67 -7.79 11.93
CA LYS A 89 -10.37 -6.63 11.36
C LYS A 89 -9.71 -6.19 10.05
N LEU A 90 -8.38 -6.15 10.01
CA LEU A 90 -7.62 -5.81 8.81
C LEU A 90 -7.85 -6.79 7.67
N GLU A 91 -7.75 -8.09 7.94
CA GLU A 91 -7.99 -9.13 6.91
C GLU A 91 -9.43 -9.09 6.40
N ALA A 92 -10.42 -8.86 7.28
CA ALA A 92 -11.81 -8.69 6.89
C ALA A 92 -12.03 -7.46 5.99
N ALA A 93 -11.43 -6.32 6.36
CA ALA A 93 -11.49 -5.09 5.55
C ALA A 93 -10.83 -5.29 4.18
N ARG A 94 -9.69 -6.00 4.14
CA ARG A 94 -8.97 -6.34 2.91
C ARG A 94 -9.77 -7.28 2.02
N ALA A 95 -10.37 -8.33 2.58
CA ALA A 95 -11.22 -9.26 1.83
C ALA A 95 -12.42 -8.55 1.18
N LYS A 96 -13.02 -7.57 1.87
CA LYS A 96 -14.12 -6.77 1.33
C LYS A 96 -13.67 -5.82 0.21
N ALA A 97 -12.46 -5.27 0.31
CA ALA A 97 -11.95 -4.27 -0.62
C ALA A 97 -11.46 -4.89 -1.96
N GLY A 98 -11.17 -6.19 -1.98
CA GLY A 98 -10.72 -6.90 -3.18
C GLY A 98 -9.22 -6.76 -3.45
N PRO A 99 -8.75 -7.15 -4.65
CA PRO A 99 -7.34 -7.06 -5.01
C PRO A 99 -6.91 -5.62 -5.30
N ASN A 100 -5.71 -5.25 -4.83
CA ASN A 100 -5.08 -3.93 -4.99
C ASN A 100 -6.03 -2.73 -4.69
N PRO A 101 -6.67 -2.71 -3.50
CA PRO A 101 -7.63 -1.65 -3.18
C PRO A 101 -6.92 -0.32 -2.92
N PRO A 102 -7.53 0.81 -3.33
CA PRO A 102 -6.97 2.12 -3.02
C PRO A 102 -7.00 2.37 -1.50
N PHE A 103 -5.98 3.07 -0.99
CA PHE A 103 -5.98 3.56 0.38
C PHE A 103 -7.14 4.54 0.57
N GLY A 104 -7.90 4.37 1.65
CA GLY A 104 -9.13 5.13 1.89
C GLY A 104 -8.90 6.63 1.99
N ASP A 105 -7.78 7.03 2.59
CA ASP A 105 -7.38 8.43 2.76
C ASP A 105 -6.72 9.00 1.49
N CYS A 106 -5.47 8.63 1.19
CA CYS A 106 -4.76 9.22 0.03
C CYS A 106 -5.21 8.75 -1.36
N GLY A 107 -6.05 7.70 -1.47
CA GLY A 107 -6.55 7.19 -2.76
C GLY A 107 -5.52 6.45 -3.61
N ARG A 108 -4.24 6.38 -3.21
CA ARG A 108 -3.19 5.67 -3.94
C ARG A 108 -3.47 4.16 -3.90
N ARG A 109 -3.03 3.42 -4.91
CA ARG A 109 -3.17 1.95 -4.93
C ARG A 109 -2.04 1.27 -4.15
N GLU A 110 -2.28 0.03 -3.73
CA GLU A 110 -1.35 -0.74 -2.88
C GLU A 110 -0.06 -1.09 -3.64
N ASP A 111 -0.16 -1.41 -4.92
CA ASP A 111 0.94 -1.72 -5.83
C ASP A 111 2.05 -0.65 -5.90
N PHE A 112 1.75 0.60 -5.51
CA PHE A 112 2.75 1.66 -5.42
C PHE A 112 3.73 1.48 -4.27
N PHE A 113 3.38 0.70 -3.25
CA PHE A 113 4.15 0.58 -2.01
C PHE A 113 4.49 -0.89 -1.71
N PRO A 114 5.70 -1.16 -1.16
CA PRO A 114 6.02 -2.50 -0.66
C PRO A 114 5.30 -2.82 0.66
N VAL A 115 4.63 -1.83 1.27
CA VAL A 115 4.01 -1.94 2.59
C VAL A 115 2.52 -2.22 2.44
N ARG A 116 2.05 -3.26 3.15
CA ARG A 116 0.64 -3.65 3.22
C ARG A 116 -0.22 -2.57 3.88
N HIS A 117 -1.52 -2.54 3.57
CA HIS A 117 -2.48 -1.69 4.29
C HIS A 117 -2.43 -1.90 5.79
N LEU A 118 -2.67 -0.81 6.51
CA LEU A 118 -2.83 -0.76 7.95
C LEU A 118 -4.21 -0.22 8.29
N MET A 119 -4.67 -0.46 9.51
CA MET A 119 -5.90 0.13 10.05
C MET A 119 -5.57 0.95 11.29
N HIS A 120 -6.24 2.10 11.43
CA HIS A 120 -6.10 2.97 12.59
C HIS A 120 -7.43 3.03 13.36
N HIS A 121 -7.38 3.08 14.69
CA HIS A 121 -8.57 3.09 15.54
C HIS A 121 -9.47 4.32 15.30
N LEU A 122 -8.89 5.46 14.88
CA LEU A 122 -9.65 6.67 14.51
C LEU A 122 -10.38 6.56 13.16
N ALA A 123 -10.05 5.56 12.34
CA ALA A 123 -10.67 5.32 11.03
C ALA A 123 -10.97 3.81 10.86
N PRO A 124 -11.89 3.26 11.68
CA PRO A 124 -12.16 1.83 11.69
C PRO A 124 -12.73 1.36 10.35
N GLY A 125 -12.21 0.23 9.86
CA GLY A 125 -12.59 -0.35 8.57
C GLY A 125 -11.97 0.34 7.35
N VAL A 126 -11.19 1.42 7.54
CA VAL A 126 -10.52 2.12 6.46
C VAL A 126 -9.09 1.61 6.32
N LEU A 127 -8.75 1.15 5.12
CA LEU A 127 -7.39 0.71 4.78
C LEU A 127 -6.50 1.91 4.48
N LEU A 128 -5.44 2.09 5.25
CA LEU A 128 -4.54 3.25 5.20
C LEU A 128 -3.11 2.83 4.85
N CYS A 129 -2.37 3.70 4.15
CA CYS A 129 -0.91 3.51 4.00
C CYS A 129 -0.19 4.11 5.21
N GLY A 130 1.10 3.81 5.37
CA GLY A 130 1.90 4.34 6.47
C GLY A 130 1.86 5.87 6.57
N ALA A 131 1.93 6.57 5.44
CA ALA A 131 1.85 8.04 5.41
C ALA A 131 0.48 8.57 5.85
N CYS A 132 -0.62 7.92 5.45
CA CYS A 132 -1.97 8.31 5.89
C CYS A 132 -2.16 8.10 7.39
N ILE A 133 -1.60 7.01 7.94
CA ILE A 133 -1.61 6.80 9.39
C ILE A 133 -0.83 7.89 10.12
N MET A 134 0.33 8.29 9.60
CA MET A 134 1.11 9.37 10.21
C MET A 134 0.34 10.70 10.16
N GLN A 135 -0.26 11.06 9.03
CA GLN A 135 -1.14 12.24 8.91
C GLN A 135 -2.25 12.21 9.96
N LEU A 136 -2.97 11.09 10.05
CA LEU A 136 -4.10 10.93 10.97
C LEU A 136 -3.65 10.98 12.43
N LYS A 137 -2.46 10.45 12.77
CA LYS A 137 -1.87 10.55 14.11
C LYS A 137 -1.47 11.99 14.46
N THR A 138 -0.88 12.71 13.51
CA THR A 138 -0.36 14.06 13.73
C THR A 138 -1.48 15.10 13.79
N HIS A 139 -2.46 15.01 12.89
CA HIS A 139 -3.48 16.04 12.72
C HIS A 139 -4.87 15.62 13.21
N GLY A 140 -5.08 14.33 13.50
CA GLY A 140 -6.39 13.81 13.91
C GLY A 140 -7.44 13.77 12.80
N VAL A 141 -7.09 14.18 11.57
CA VAL A 141 -8.00 14.28 10.43
C VAL A 141 -7.43 13.59 9.19
N MET A 142 -8.32 13.08 8.34
CA MET A 142 -7.99 12.57 7.01
C MET A 142 -7.85 13.73 6.02
N HIS A 143 -7.24 13.47 4.87
CA HIS A 143 -7.15 14.43 3.77
C HIS A 143 -8.54 14.80 3.26
N THR A 144 -8.68 16.07 2.88
CA THR A 144 -9.83 16.56 2.14
C THR A 144 -9.92 15.89 0.76
N PRO A 145 -11.10 15.87 0.10
CA PRO A 145 -11.24 15.36 -1.25
C PRO A 145 -10.26 16.02 -2.26
N GLU A 146 -10.00 17.31 -2.10
CA GLU A 146 -9.09 18.09 -2.94
C GLU A 146 -7.63 17.66 -2.75
N GLU A 147 -7.19 17.47 -1.51
CA GLU A 147 -5.85 16.95 -1.20
C GLU A 147 -5.69 15.51 -1.70
N LYS A 148 -6.71 14.67 -1.51
CA LYS A 148 -6.72 13.31 -2.04
C LYS A 148 -6.55 13.30 -3.56
N ALA A 149 -7.27 14.17 -4.28
CA ALA A 149 -7.13 14.29 -5.73
C ALA A 149 -5.71 14.72 -6.15
N LYS A 150 -5.07 15.62 -5.40
CA LYS A 150 -3.66 16.00 -5.62
C LYS A 150 -2.71 14.80 -5.42
N LEU A 151 -2.90 14.03 -4.35
CA LEU A 151 -2.07 12.84 -4.08
C LEU A 151 -2.22 11.74 -5.15
N VAL A 152 -3.44 11.53 -5.64
CA VAL A 152 -3.70 10.59 -6.75
C VAL A 152 -2.99 11.03 -8.02
N ARG A 153 -3.01 12.33 -8.35
CA ARG A 153 -2.27 12.87 -9.51
C ARG A 153 -0.76 12.69 -9.39
N VAL A 154 -0.20 12.92 -8.20
CA VAL A 154 1.24 12.64 -7.94
C VAL A 154 1.56 11.16 -8.13
N SER A 155 0.70 10.25 -7.66
CA SER A 155 0.87 8.81 -7.90
C SER A 155 0.78 8.45 -9.38
N ALA A 156 -0.17 9.03 -10.12
CA ALA A 156 -0.27 8.83 -11.56
C ALA A 156 1.02 9.28 -12.28
N LEU A 157 1.60 10.42 -11.89
CA LEU A 157 2.89 10.87 -12.42
C LEU A 157 4.02 9.87 -12.13
N ILE A 158 4.09 9.31 -10.91
CA ILE A 158 5.10 8.29 -10.57
C ILE A 158 4.92 7.03 -11.43
N SER A 159 3.68 6.59 -11.69
CA SER A 159 3.42 5.48 -12.59
C SER A 159 3.86 5.78 -14.02
N ARG A 160 3.52 6.96 -14.54
CA ARG A 160 3.90 7.38 -15.89
C ARG A 160 5.41 7.35 -16.07
N ARG A 161 6.18 7.84 -15.11
CA ARG A 161 7.67 7.76 -15.14
C ARG A 161 8.24 6.37 -15.31
N ARG A 162 7.51 5.32 -14.89
CA ARG A 162 7.96 3.93 -15.02
C ARG A 162 7.63 3.33 -16.40
N ALA A 163 6.68 3.92 -17.11
CA ALA A 163 6.09 3.35 -18.32
C ALA A 163 6.37 4.18 -19.59
N GLU A 164 6.51 5.50 -19.45
CA GLU A 164 6.59 6.43 -20.57
C GLU A 164 7.48 7.64 -20.25
N GLU A 165 7.85 8.36 -21.30
CA GLU A 165 8.53 9.65 -21.21
C GLU A 165 7.57 10.71 -20.68
N VAL A 166 8.01 11.44 -19.66
CA VAL A 166 7.21 12.51 -19.04
C VAL A 166 7.63 13.85 -19.63
N LEU A 167 6.69 14.55 -20.28
CA LEU A 167 6.94 15.89 -20.82
C LEU A 167 6.56 16.97 -19.80
N CYS A 168 7.22 18.12 -19.89
CA CYS A 168 6.80 19.33 -19.18
C CYS A 168 5.54 19.88 -19.84
N ASP A 169 4.46 20.08 -19.07
CA ASP A 169 3.18 20.58 -19.58
C ASP A 169 3.29 22.00 -20.18
N ASN A 170 4.32 22.77 -19.81
CA ASN A 170 4.48 24.15 -20.26
C ASN A 170 5.40 24.31 -21.48
N CYS A 171 6.49 23.55 -21.58
CA CYS A 171 7.45 23.70 -22.68
C CYS A 171 7.69 22.43 -23.49
N ALA A 172 6.96 21.35 -23.19
CA ALA A 172 7.06 20.03 -23.83
C ALA A 172 8.46 19.39 -23.78
N VAL A 173 9.41 19.97 -23.02
CA VAL A 173 10.73 19.35 -22.84
C VAL A 173 10.56 17.99 -22.15
N PRO A 174 11.21 16.93 -22.62
CA PRO A 174 11.16 15.64 -21.93
C PRO A 174 11.94 15.65 -20.62
N GLU A 175 11.46 14.89 -19.64
CA GLU A 175 12.13 14.66 -18.37
C GLU A 175 13.44 13.90 -18.63
N SER A 176 14.57 14.53 -18.34
CA SER A 176 15.87 13.87 -18.56
C SER A 176 16.01 12.66 -17.64
N SER A 177 16.62 11.59 -18.13
CA SER A 177 16.91 10.37 -17.34
C SER A 177 17.83 10.61 -16.14
N HIS A 178 18.51 11.75 -16.07
CA HIS A 178 19.33 12.12 -14.92
C HIS A 178 18.46 12.49 -13.71
N LEU A 179 18.62 11.72 -12.62
CA LEU A 179 17.87 11.82 -11.36
C LEU A 179 17.79 13.23 -10.75
N THR A 180 18.73 14.12 -11.07
CA THR A 180 18.79 15.49 -10.53
C THR A 180 17.85 16.47 -11.22
N ARG A 181 17.19 16.07 -12.32
CA ARG A 181 16.34 16.96 -13.13
C ARG A 181 14.96 16.35 -13.41
N GLN A 182 14.36 15.78 -12.37
CA GLN A 182 12.97 15.36 -12.45
C GLN A 182 12.05 16.58 -12.59
N HIS A 183 10.97 16.41 -13.34
CA HIS A 183 9.86 17.35 -13.37
C HIS A 183 9.13 17.34 -12.02
N PHE A 184 8.48 18.44 -11.69
CA PHE A 184 7.76 18.62 -10.45
C PHE A 184 6.27 18.68 -10.74
N TYR A 185 5.48 17.97 -9.94
CA TYR A 185 4.04 18.20 -9.94
C TYR A 185 3.75 19.45 -9.11
N ASN A 186 3.35 20.52 -9.77
CA ASN A 186 2.97 21.77 -9.14
C ASN A 186 1.53 21.65 -8.62
N THR A 187 1.35 21.70 -7.30
CA THR A 187 0.07 21.42 -6.64
C THR A 187 -0.96 22.53 -6.80
N GLU A 188 -0.54 23.75 -7.10
CA GLU A 188 -1.42 24.91 -7.32
C GLU A 188 -2.07 24.85 -8.69
N THR A 189 -1.30 24.42 -9.69
CA THR A 189 -1.72 24.42 -11.10
C THR A 189 -2.19 23.06 -11.57
N GLY A 190 -1.82 22.00 -10.85
CA GLY A 190 -2.05 20.62 -11.25
C GLY A 190 -1.21 20.19 -12.46
N GLN A 191 -0.14 20.91 -12.78
CA GLN A 191 0.72 20.68 -13.94
C GLN A 191 2.04 20.01 -13.55
N VAL A 192 2.60 19.23 -14.48
CA VAL A 192 3.95 18.65 -14.41
C VAL A 192 4.92 19.59 -15.11
N LEU A 193 5.81 20.24 -14.35
CA LEU A 193 6.69 21.29 -14.86
C LEU A 193 8.16 20.91 -14.70
N CYS A 194 9.00 21.25 -15.67
CA CYS A 194 10.45 21.20 -15.48
C CYS A 194 10.90 22.27 -14.47
N SER A 195 12.07 22.07 -13.86
CA SER A 195 12.64 23.00 -12.87
C SER A 195 12.64 24.46 -13.34
N ALA A 196 12.96 24.70 -14.63
CA ALA A 196 12.98 26.05 -15.19
C ALA A 196 11.58 26.67 -15.28
N CYS A 197 10.59 25.90 -15.74
CA CYS A 197 9.21 26.38 -15.83
C CYS A 197 8.60 26.60 -14.45
N ASP A 198 8.84 25.70 -13.49
CA ASP A 198 8.37 25.88 -12.11
C ASP A 198 9.02 27.12 -11.46
N SER A 199 10.34 27.28 -11.58
CA SER A 199 11.05 28.47 -11.07
C SER A 199 10.51 29.78 -11.68
N TYR A 200 10.23 29.77 -12.99
CA TYR A 200 9.71 30.95 -13.68
C TYR A 200 8.34 31.42 -13.12
N ARG A 201 7.51 30.48 -12.65
CA ARG A 201 6.21 30.83 -12.04
C ARG A 201 6.37 31.51 -10.68
N HIS A 202 7.40 31.15 -9.93
CA HIS A 202 7.71 31.74 -8.64
C HIS A 202 8.42 33.11 -8.76
N PHE A 203 8.83 33.50 -9.97
CA PHE A 203 9.42 34.81 -10.20
C PHE A 203 8.37 35.91 -10.16
N SER A 204 8.72 36.99 -9.45
CA SER A 204 7.98 38.25 -9.53
C SER A 204 7.96 38.78 -10.98
N PRO A 205 6.97 39.60 -11.39
CA PRO A 205 6.90 40.15 -12.74
C PRO A 205 8.19 40.86 -13.23
N PRO A 206 8.96 41.57 -12.36
CA PRO A 206 10.28 42.10 -12.74
C PRO A 206 11.32 41.00 -13.03
N GLN A 207 11.35 39.93 -12.24
CA GLN A 207 12.27 38.81 -12.43
C GLN A 207 11.94 38.02 -13.71
N GLN A 208 10.65 37.80 -13.99
CA GLN A 208 10.20 37.18 -15.24
C GLN A 208 10.67 37.96 -16.47
N ARG A 209 10.56 39.29 -16.45
CA ARG A 209 11.07 40.16 -17.53
C ARG A 209 12.58 40.04 -17.71
N ARG A 210 13.36 39.97 -16.61
CA ARG A 210 14.82 39.76 -16.68
C ARG A 210 15.17 38.39 -17.26
N PHE A 211 14.44 37.34 -16.88
CA PHE A 211 14.64 35.98 -17.38
C PHE A 211 14.36 35.90 -18.89
N LEU A 212 13.23 36.44 -19.36
CA LEU A 212 12.89 36.49 -20.79
C LEU A 212 13.91 37.29 -21.61
N ARG A 213 14.44 38.40 -21.07
CA ARG A 213 15.51 39.16 -21.72
C ARG A 213 16.77 38.32 -21.89
N LYS A 214 17.20 37.58 -20.85
CA LYS A 214 18.36 36.67 -20.93
C LYS A 214 18.16 35.59 -22.00
N ILE A 215 16.99 34.96 -22.05
CA ILE A 215 16.67 33.95 -23.08
C ILE A 215 16.74 34.56 -24.48
N LYS A 216 16.13 35.75 -24.67
CA LYS A 216 16.16 36.44 -25.97
C LYS A 216 17.60 36.74 -26.41
N THR A 217 18.46 37.18 -25.49
CA THR A 217 19.88 37.41 -25.80
C THR A 217 20.60 36.12 -26.21
N ILE A 218 20.39 35.01 -25.51
CA ILE A 218 21.01 33.71 -25.85
C ILE A 218 20.55 33.23 -27.23
N LEU A 219 19.25 33.31 -27.54
CA LEU A 219 18.72 32.90 -28.85
C LEU A 219 19.27 33.75 -29.99
N LEU A 220 19.50 35.04 -29.78
CA LEU A 220 20.16 35.90 -30.76
C LEU A 220 21.61 35.48 -30.99
N LEU A 221 22.35 35.12 -29.93
CA LEU A 221 23.73 34.64 -30.07
C LEU A 221 23.81 33.32 -30.84
N ILE A 222 22.89 32.38 -30.57
CA ILE A 222 22.84 31.09 -31.29
C ILE A 222 22.57 31.32 -32.78
N LYS A 223 21.56 32.14 -33.12
CA LYS A 223 21.26 32.48 -34.53
C LYS A 223 22.43 33.16 -35.24
N SER A 224 23.15 34.04 -34.55
CA SER A 224 24.35 34.67 -35.13
C SER A 224 25.46 33.66 -35.38
N PHE A 225 25.59 32.64 -34.54
CA PHE A 225 26.58 31.58 -34.72
C PHE A 225 26.23 30.66 -35.90
N GLU A 226 24.95 30.29 -36.05
CA GLU A 226 24.47 29.50 -37.20
C GLU A 226 24.66 30.20 -38.55
N LEU A 227 24.68 31.54 -38.58
CA LEU A 227 24.95 32.30 -39.81
C LEU A 227 26.44 32.39 -40.16
N LEU A 228 27.32 32.03 -39.23
CA LEU A 228 28.77 32.09 -39.40
C LEU A 228 29.40 30.71 -39.71
N CYS A 229 28.62 29.63 -39.59
CA CYS A 229 29.01 28.27 -39.95
C CYS A 229 28.37 27.86 -41.28
#